data_AF-A0A0F7FGL8-F1
#
_entry.id   AF-A0A0F7FGL8-F1
#
_cell.length_a   1.000
_cell.length_b   1.000
_cell.length_c   1.000
_cell.angle_alpha   90.00
_cell.angle_beta   90.00
_cell.angle_gamma   90.00
#
_symmetry.space_group_name_H-M   'P 1'
#
loop_
_entity.id
_entity.type
_entity.pdbx_description
1 polymer ?
#
loop_
_entity_poly.entity_id
_entity_poly.type
_entity_poly.pdbx_seq_one_letter_code
_entity_poly.pdbx_strand_id
1 'polypeptide(L)'
;MSVIKIVLWALDFTPNNHVQETLSKQVGDEVVFVGVGALTTAEEIISAMTDLKAEEVVTAIEDPCEMHKLLDRGVQPLVAIIEEVCRAEIREECKGYNPNTDVLVEREEGVVALRIREFARVIDIMFQLVDPQEKHVHEHEED
;
A
#
# COMPACT_ATOMS: atom_id res chain seq x y z
N MET A 1 11.22 18.90 15.21
CA MET A 1 9.91 19.24 14.60
C MET A 1 9.54 18.05 13.74
N SER A 2 8.35 17.47 13.95
CA SER A 2 7.83 16.45 13.04
C SER A 2 7.47 17.14 11.71
N VAL A 3 7.91 16.57 10.59
CA VAL A 3 7.52 17.05 9.27
C VAL A 3 6.15 16.43 8.97
N ILE A 4 5.23 17.20 8.38
CA ILE A 4 3.95 16.65 7.93
C ILE A 4 4.14 16.18 6.49
N LYS A 5 3.93 14.90 6.23
CA LYS A 5 4.00 14.30 4.90
C LYS A 5 2.62 14.13 4.28
N ILE A 6 2.49 14.49 3.01
CA ILE A 6 1.27 14.22 2.25
C ILE A 6 1.37 12.82 1.64
N VAL A 7 0.45 11.94 2.03
CA VAL A 7 0.35 10.57 1.52
C VAL A 7 -0.84 10.46 0.58
N LEU A 8 -0.57 10.11 -0.67
CA LEU A 8 -1.60 9.73 -1.63
C LEU A 8 -2.18 8.36 -1.23
N TRP A 9 -3.50 8.30 -1.03
CA TRP A 9 -4.21 7.08 -0.68
C TRP A 9 -4.95 6.55 -1.90
N ALA A 10 -4.32 5.61 -2.60
CA ALA A 10 -4.81 5.00 -3.83
C ALA A 10 -5.45 3.63 -3.60
N LEU A 11 -6.19 3.47 -2.48
CA LEU A 11 -6.97 2.28 -2.15
C LEU A 11 -8.47 2.59 -2.20
N ASP A 12 -9.28 1.55 -2.35
CA ASP A 12 -10.74 1.64 -2.50
C ASP A 12 -11.53 1.69 -1.19
N PHE A 13 -10.86 1.84 -0.05
CA PHE A 13 -11.49 1.98 1.25
C PHE A 13 -10.93 3.16 2.02
N THR A 14 -11.71 3.70 2.95
CA THR A 14 -11.28 4.81 3.79
C THR A 14 -10.47 4.30 4.98
N PRO A 15 -9.27 4.84 5.27
CA PRO A 15 -8.48 4.41 6.42
C PRO A 15 -9.13 4.85 7.74
N ASN A 16 -9.27 3.91 8.68
CA ASN A 16 -9.66 4.23 10.06
C ASN A 16 -8.46 4.81 10.84
N ASN A 17 -8.68 5.32 12.06
CA ASN A 17 -7.62 5.92 12.87
C ASN A 17 -6.43 4.98 13.12
N HIS A 18 -6.69 3.68 13.32
CA HIS A 18 -5.63 2.70 13.54
C HIS A 18 -4.72 2.56 12.31
N VAL A 19 -5.31 2.51 11.11
CA VAL A 19 -4.55 2.50 9.84
C VAL A 19 -3.69 3.76 9.71
N GLN A 20 -4.24 4.92 10.06
CA GLN A 20 -3.51 6.19 10.01
C GLN A 20 -2.33 6.21 10.99
N GLU A 21 -2.54 5.72 12.22
CA GLU A 21 -1.48 5.61 13.22
C GLU A 21 -0.39 4.61 12.82
N THR A 22 -0.77 3.47 12.25
CA THR A 22 0.17 2.45 11.76
C THR A 22 1.06 3.02 10.67
N LEU A 23 0.47 3.72 9.69
CA LEU A 23 1.27 4.36 8.64
C LEU A 23 2.18 5.47 9.20
N SER A 24 1.65 6.35 10.06
CA SER A 24 2.44 7.44 10.67
C SER A 24 3.67 6.91 11.40
N LYS A 25 3.50 5.84 12.20
CA LYS A 25 4.60 5.19 12.93
C LYS A 25 5.66 4.65 11.98
N GLN A 26 5.25 4.09 10.85
CA GLN A 26 6.16 3.50 9.89
C GLN A 26 6.90 4.54 9.04
N VAL A 27 6.21 5.59 8.62
CA VAL A 27 6.82 6.70 7.88
C VAL A 27 7.74 7.52 8.79
N GLY A 28 7.47 7.54 10.11
CA GLY A 28 8.26 8.25 11.12
C GLY A 28 7.91 9.74 11.25
N ASP A 29 6.87 10.17 10.55
CA ASP A 29 6.39 11.55 10.43
C ASP A 29 4.88 11.59 10.64
N GLU A 30 4.34 12.79 10.90
CA GLU A 30 2.89 13.00 10.86
C GLU A 30 2.39 12.93 9.42
N VAL A 31 1.31 12.20 9.15
CA VAL A 31 0.81 11.98 7.79
C VAL A 31 -0.55 12.64 7.57
N VAL A 32 -0.74 13.23 6.40
CA VAL A 32 -2.04 13.68 5.90
C VAL A 32 -2.40 12.82 4.70
N PHE A 33 -3.51 12.09 4.81
CA PHE A 33 -4.02 11.28 3.70
C PHE A 33 -4.82 12.12 2.72
N VAL A 34 -4.54 11.94 1.44
CA VAL A 34 -5.37 12.45 0.35
C VAL A 34 -5.93 11.27 -0.43
N GLY A 35 -7.21 10.99 -0.21
CA GLY A 35 -7.92 9.90 -0.90
C GLY A 35 -8.21 10.23 -2.35
N VAL A 36 -7.78 9.35 -3.25
CA VAL A 36 -8.05 9.44 -4.70
C VAL A 36 -8.81 8.24 -5.26
N GLY A 37 -9.16 7.28 -4.40
CA GLY A 37 -9.77 6.02 -4.79
C GLY A 37 -8.75 5.02 -5.34
N ALA A 38 -9.19 3.85 -5.76
CA ALA A 38 -8.30 2.86 -6.35
C ALA A 38 -7.78 3.32 -7.71
N LEU A 39 -6.46 3.48 -7.81
CA LEU A 39 -5.75 3.71 -9.06
C LEU A 39 -5.03 2.43 -9.47
N THR A 40 -5.04 2.12 -10.76
CA THR A 40 -4.59 0.81 -11.26
C THR A 40 -3.32 0.90 -12.10
N THR A 41 -2.94 2.11 -12.53
CA THR A 41 -1.75 2.34 -13.35
C THR A 41 -0.76 3.27 -12.68
N ALA A 42 0.51 3.14 -13.06
CA ALA A 42 1.60 3.99 -12.60
C ALA A 42 1.38 5.46 -13.04
N GLU A 43 0.86 5.67 -14.24
CA GLU A 43 0.63 7.02 -14.79
C GLU A 43 -0.44 7.78 -14.00
N GLU A 44 -1.54 7.11 -13.64
CA GLU A 44 -2.57 7.69 -12.76
C GLU A 44 -1.98 8.11 -11.42
N ILE A 45 -1.17 7.24 -10.81
CA ILE A 45 -0.52 7.52 -9.52
C ILE A 45 0.43 8.70 -9.63
N ILE A 46 1.32 8.71 -10.63
CA ILE A 46 2.32 9.77 -10.80
C ILE A 46 1.63 11.12 -11.06
N SER A 47 0.57 11.13 -11.87
CA SER A 47 -0.22 12.34 -12.11
C SER A 47 -0.85 12.83 -10.81
N ALA A 48 -1.52 11.96 -10.06
CA ALA A 48 -2.18 12.32 -8.81
C ALA A 48 -1.17 12.80 -7.74
N MET A 49 -0.01 12.15 -7.61
CA MET A 49 1.05 12.59 -6.71
C MET A 49 1.56 13.98 -7.06
N THR A 50 1.73 14.26 -8.36
CA THR A 50 2.18 15.58 -8.82
C THR A 50 1.14 16.66 -8.53
N ASP A 51 -0.12 16.40 -8.87
CA ASP A 51 -1.22 17.35 -8.71
C ASP A 51 -1.47 17.70 -7.24
N LEU A 52 -1.37 16.69 -6.37
CA LEU A 52 -1.64 16.81 -4.93
C LEU A 52 -0.38 17.09 -4.11
N LYS A 53 0.79 17.16 -4.76
CA LYS A 53 2.11 17.29 -4.12
C LYS A 53 2.33 16.23 -3.03
N ALA A 54 1.87 15.01 -3.30
CA ALA A 54 2.07 13.89 -2.40
C ALA A 54 3.52 13.42 -2.46
N GLU A 55 4.11 13.17 -1.29
CA GLU A 55 5.48 12.69 -1.15
C GLU A 55 5.54 11.16 -1.12
N GLU A 56 4.45 10.54 -0.68
CA GLU A 56 4.32 9.11 -0.50
C GLU A 56 3.02 8.63 -1.16
N VAL A 57 2.96 7.36 -1.54
CA VAL A 57 1.73 6.73 -2.04
C VAL A 57 1.53 5.37 -1.40
N VAL A 58 0.30 5.11 -0.97
CA VAL A 58 -0.19 3.76 -0.63
C VAL A 58 -1.02 3.26 -1.80
N THR A 59 -0.70 2.09 -2.34
CA THR A 59 -1.38 1.51 -3.50
C THR A 59 -1.51 -0.02 -3.38
N ALA A 60 -2.47 -0.58 -4.11
CA ALA A 60 -2.69 -2.02 -4.28
C ALA A 60 -2.45 -2.47 -5.73
N ILE A 61 -1.65 -1.75 -6.51
CA ILE A 61 -1.20 -2.24 -7.82
C ILE A 61 -0.43 -3.55 -7.62
N GLU A 62 -0.93 -4.62 -8.24
CA GLU A 62 -0.28 -5.94 -8.22
C GLU A 62 0.51 -6.23 -9.50
N ASP A 63 0.26 -5.48 -10.58
CA ASP A 63 0.95 -5.64 -11.86
C ASP A 63 2.44 -5.25 -11.71
N PRO A 64 3.38 -6.20 -11.88
CA PRO A 64 4.81 -5.92 -11.77
C PRO A 64 5.31 -4.89 -12.77
N CYS A 65 4.70 -4.80 -13.96
CA CYS A 65 5.09 -3.83 -14.99
C CYS A 65 4.75 -2.40 -14.55
N GLU A 66 3.54 -2.19 -14.01
CA GLU A 66 3.14 -0.90 -13.47
C GLU A 66 3.98 -0.53 -12.24
N MET A 67 4.25 -1.51 -11.39
CA MET A 67 5.11 -1.31 -10.23
C MET A 67 6.54 -0.89 -10.60
N HIS A 68 7.11 -1.54 -11.62
CA HIS A 68 8.43 -1.19 -12.14
C HIS A 68 8.47 0.24 -12.69
N LYS A 69 7.44 0.67 -13.42
CA LYS A 69 7.33 2.06 -13.91
C LYS A 69 7.34 3.08 -12.77
N LEU A 70 6.70 2.80 -11.64
CA LEU A 70 6.74 3.68 -10.46
C LEU A 70 8.17 3.80 -9.91
N LEU A 71 8.83 2.65 -9.73
CA LEU A 71 10.20 2.58 -9.22
C LEU A 71 11.20 3.32 -10.11
N ASP A 72 11.10 3.16 -11.44
CA ASP A 72 11.94 3.86 -12.42
C ASP A 72 11.78 5.38 -12.38
N ARG A 73 10.62 5.85 -11.91
CA ARG A 73 10.31 7.27 -11.70
C ARG A 73 10.72 7.77 -10.32
N GLY A 74 11.39 6.94 -9.52
CA GLY A 74 11.83 7.26 -8.16
C GLY A 74 10.70 7.20 -7.13
N VAL A 75 9.52 6.70 -7.50
CA VAL A 75 8.41 6.49 -6.56
C VAL A 75 8.56 5.11 -5.94
N GLN A 76 8.70 5.05 -4.63
CA GLN A 76 8.73 3.79 -3.88
C GLN A 76 7.38 3.58 -3.22
N PRO A 77 6.40 2.92 -3.85
CA PRO A 77 5.07 2.78 -3.26
C PRO A 77 5.09 1.95 -1.97
N LEU A 78 4.18 2.29 -1.06
CA LEU A 78 3.83 1.51 0.11
C LEU A 78 2.65 0.60 -0.23
N VAL A 79 2.79 -0.69 0.10
CA VAL A 79 1.74 -1.69 -0.04
C VAL A 79 1.24 -2.06 1.36
N ALA A 80 -0.08 -2.18 1.52
CA ALA A 80 -0.67 -2.64 2.76
C ALA A 80 -0.61 -4.17 2.83
N ILE A 81 0.02 -4.70 3.89
CA ILE A 81 -0.03 -6.14 4.19
C ILE A 81 -1.32 -6.40 4.97
N ILE A 82 -2.24 -7.09 4.33
CA ILE A 82 -3.60 -7.30 4.83
C ILE A 82 -3.86 -8.74 5.26
N GLU A 83 -4.66 -8.91 6.30
CA GLU A 83 -5.26 -10.16 6.73
C GLU A 83 -6.77 -10.07 6.51
N GLU A 84 -7.35 -11.01 5.74
CA GLU A 84 -8.81 -11.14 5.63
C GLU A 84 -9.35 -11.71 6.95
N VAL A 85 -10.07 -10.87 7.71
CA VAL A 85 -10.68 -11.27 8.98
C VAL A 85 -11.98 -12.02 8.73
N CYS A 86 -12.74 -11.56 7.73
CA CYS A 86 -14.02 -12.13 7.38
C CYS A 86 -14.47 -11.69 5.98
N ARG A 87 -15.25 -12.54 5.33
CA ARG A 87 -16.07 -12.24 4.15
C ARG A 87 -17.50 -12.73 4.38
N ALA A 88 -18.49 -11.89 4.07
CA ALA A 88 -19.91 -12.22 4.20
C ALA A 88 -20.78 -11.41 3.22
N GLU A 89 -22.06 -11.76 3.08
CA GLU A 89 -23.00 -11.01 2.21
C GLU A 89 -23.36 -9.65 2.82
N ILE A 90 -23.54 -9.61 4.14
CA ILE A 90 -23.85 -8.39 4.90
C ILE A 90 -22.89 -8.21 6.08
N ARG A 91 -22.75 -6.95 6.53
CA ARG A 91 -21.80 -6.57 7.59
C ARG A 91 -22.05 -7.33 8.91
N GLU A 92 -23.30 -7.57 9.27
CA GLU A 92 -23.71 -8.19 10.54
C GLU A 92 -23.24 -9.63 10.67
N GLU A 93 -22.98 -10.29 9.54
CA GLU A 93 -22.50 -11.67 9.49
C GLU A 93 -20.99 -11.77 9.71
N CYS A 94 -20.27 -10.64 9.65
CA CYS A 94 -18.82 -10.64 9.85
C CYS A 94 -18.38 -10.74 11.30
N LYS A 95 -18.41 -11.98 11.79
CA LYS A 95 -17.89 -12.35 13.11
C LYS A 95 -16.39 -12.06 13.19
N GLY A 96 -15.95 -11.44 14.29
CA GLY A 96 -14.54 -11.11 14.53
C GLY A 96 -14.11 -9.75 13.99
N TYR A 97 -14.96 -9.04 13.25
CA TYR A 97 -14.74 -7.65 12.86
C TYR A 97 -14.64 -6.75 14.10
N ASN A 98 -13.56 -5.97 14.16
CA ASN A 98 -13.35 -4.93 15.15
C ASN A 98 -13.21 -3.56 14.47
N PRO A 99 -14.17 -2.62 14.63
CA PRO A 99 -14.12 -1.32 13.96
C PRO A 99 -12.94 -0.43 14.37
N ASN A 100 -12.25 -0.76 15.46
CA ASN A 100 -11.08 -0.01 15.91
C ASN A 100 -9.80 -0.42 15.18
N THR A 101 -9.74 -1.60 14.58
CA THR A 101 -8.52 -2.15 13.95
C THR A 101 -8.74 -2.55 12.50
N ASP A 102 -9.97 -2.91 12.16
CA ASP A 102 -10.32 -3.52 10.89
C ASP A 102 -11.07 -2.50 10.04
N VAL A 103 -10.90 -2.60 8.72
CA VAL A 103 -11.60 -1.80 7.71
C VAL A 103 -12.60 -2.68 6.98
N LEU A 104 -13.78 -2.12 6.66
CA LEU A 104 -14.78 -2.80 5.84
C LEU A 104 -14.65 -2.30 4.41
N VAL A 105 -14.61 -3.24 3.48
CA VAL A 105 -14.63 -2.99 2.04
C VAL A 105 -15.92 -3.56 1.50
N GLU A 106 -16.79 -2.69 1.00
CA GLU A 106 -18.04 -3.07 0.36
C GLU A 106 -17.80 -3.33 -1.13
N ARG A 107 -18.24 -4.50 -1.60
CA ARG A 107 -18.15 -4.95 -3.00
C ARG A 107 -19.54 -5.32 -3.48
N GLU A 108 -19.68 -5.50 -4.79
CA GLU A 108 -20.94 -5.98 -5.38
C GLU A 108 -21.36 -7.36 -4.83
N GLU A 109 -20.39 -8.21 -4.48
CA GLU A 109 -20.61 -9.57 -3.98
C GLU A 109 -20.78 -9.66 -2.45
N GLY A 110 -20.66 -8.54 -1.72
CA GLY A 110 -20.81 -8.50 -0.26
C GLY A 110 -19.78 -7.63 0.43
N VAL A 111 -19.48 -7.96 1.69
CA VAL A 111 -18.60 -7.19 2.57
C VAL A 111 -17.39 -8.02 2.98
N VAL A 112 -16.21 -7.41 2.90
CA VAL A 112 -14.95 -7.99 3.37
C VAL A 112 -14.39 -7.12 4.50
N ALA A 113 -14.08 -7.74 5.64
CA ALA A 113 -13.35 -7.12 6.73
C ALA A 113 -11.86 -7.43 6.60
N LEU A 114 -11.05 -6.38 6.45
CA LEU A 114 -9.59 -6.48 6.32
C LEU A 114 -8.92 -5.89 7.55
N ARG A 115 -7.87 -6.54 8.02
CA ARG A 115 -6.95 -6.00 9.04
C ARG A 115 -5.63 -5.67 8.37
N ILE A 116 -5.23 -4.40 8.43
CA ILE A 116 -3.90 -3.97 7.99
C ILE A 116 -2.90 -4.30 9.09
N ARG A 117 -1.96 -5.20 8.80
CA ARG A 117 -0.89 -5.59 9.74
C ARG A 117 0.23 -4.58 9.77
N GLU A 118 0.67 -4.19 8.58
CA GLU A 118 1.78 -3.27 8.36
C GLU A 118 1.68 -2.71 6.94
N PHE A 119 2.50 -1.70 6.66
CA PHE A 119 2.82 -1.32 5.29
C PHE A 119 4.21 -1.84 4.97
N ALA A 120 4.53 -2.00 3.69
CA ALA A 120 5.88 -2.34 3.27
C ALA A 120 6.21 -1.64 1.97
N ARG A 121 7.48 -1.25 1.76
CA ARG A 121 7.92 -0.84 0.44
C ARG A 121 8.01 -2.10 -0.42
N VAL A 122 7.67 -1.98 -1.70
CA VAL A 122 7.79 -3.11 -2.63
C VAL A 122 9.20 -3.68 -2.68
N ILE A 123 10.21 -2.82 -2.60
CA ILE A 123 11.62 -3.23 -2.57
C ILE A 123 11.89 -4.15 -1.38
N ASP A 124 11.34 -3.86 -0.20
CA ASP A 124 11.51 -4.66 1.00
C ASP A 124 10.85 -6.04 0.86
N ILE A 125 9.69 -6.10 0.20
CA ILE A 125 8.98 -7.36 -0.11
C ILE A 125 9.80 -8.19 -1.10
N MET A 126 10.34 -7.57 -2.15
CA MET A 126 11.15 -8.26 -3.16
C MET A 126 12.40 -8.90 -2.53
N PHE A 127 13.10 -8.19 -1.64
CA PHE A 127 14.27 -8.74 -0.95
C PHE A 127 13.96 -9.95 -0.06
N GLN A 128 12.73 -10.10 0.43
CA GLN A 128 12.29 -11.28 1.18
C GLN A 128 12.03 -12.50 0.30
N LEU A 129 11.82 -12.31 -1.01
CA LEU A 129 11.52 -13.37 -1.96
C LEU A 129 12.76 -13.92 -2.68
N VAL A 130 13.91 -13.24 -2.59
CA VAL A 130 15.16 -13.73 -3.18
C VAL A 130 15.76 -14.77 -2.23
N ASP A 131 15.91 -16.01 -2.70
CA ASP A 131 16.65 -17.04 -1.97
C ASP A 131 18.12 -16.59 -1.89
N PRO A 132 18.72 -16.42 -0.69
CA PRO A 132 20.09 -15.92 -0.54
C PRO A 132 21.17 -16.78 -1.23
N GLN A 133 20.78 -17.94 -1.81
CA GLN A 133 21.67 -18.80 -2.59
C GLN A 133 21.73 -18.45 -4.09
N GLU A 134 20.91 -17.54 -4.59
CA GLU A 134 20.93 -17.15 -6.01
C GLU A 134 22.10 -16.20 -6.29
N LYS A 135 23.28 -16.78 -6.53
CA LYS A 135 24.44 -16.06 -7.07
C LYS A 135 24.16 -15.68 -8.52
N HIS A 136 23.75 -14.43 -8.76
CA HIS A 136 23.94 -13.84 -10.07
C HIS A 136 25.45 -13.71 -10.31
N VAL A 137 25.99 -14.60 -11.13
CA VAL A 137 27.34 -14.43 -11.66
C VAL A 137 27.26 -13.22 -12.56
N HIS A 138 27.72 -12.07 -12.05
CA HIS A 138 28.09 -10.97 -12.92
C HIS A 138 29.23 -11.50 -13.78
N GLU A 139 28.95 -11.82 -15.04
CA GLU A 139 29.99 -11.83 -16.05
C GLU A 139 30.53 -10.40 -16.09
N HIS A 140 31.61 -10.18 -15.35
CA HIS A 140 32.57 -9.17 -15.73
C HIS A 140 33.02 -9.54 -17.14
N GLU A 141 32.44 -8.88 -18.15
CA GLU A 141 33.16 -8.67 -19.39
C GLU A 141 34.42 -7.87 -19.00
N GLU A 142 35.50 -8.61 -18.75
CA GLU A 142 36.86 -8.11 -18.68
C GLU A 142 37.28 -7.71 -20.11
N ASP A 143 37.72 -6.45 -20.22
CA ASP A 143 38.55 -5.79 -21.25
C ASP A 143 37.98 -5.49 -22.65
#